data_AF-A0A1V5PL41-F1
#
_entry.id   AF-A0A1V5PL41-F1
#
_cell.length_a   1.000
_cell.length_b   1.000
_cell.length_c   1.000
_cell.angle_alpha   90.00
_cell.angle_beta   90.00
_cell.angle_gamma   90.00
#
_symmetry.space_group_name_H-M   'P 1'
#
loop_
_entity.id
_entity.type
_entity.pdbx_description
1 polymer ?
#
loop_
_entity_poly.entity_id
_entity_poly.type
_entity_poly.pdbx_seq_one_letter_code
_entity_poly.pdbx_strand_id
1 'polypeptide(L)'
;MAHYTIPFWAGLIALSAAMKVTAGEHQKSNFIIVLIFMTYIGGAGYPPIAFAGLTVTLVMLAGVLCGKKKAWSLIIPLICMTIGFIISAKAPGNAARAGGSFDITTEGILTAVSNAFKDAKDAGALHFGMIKPLFILPVVVALTVFADRDNIVSGEKKPFGLSAGAGQIIFWLKPLIAGAVCFTVTAFVRIPLFYALLYPVQDGISSGVVVMHYFYWILMLSVWTAITAKWIVEITAFIFRKRSKPDGLIKKNIRGGIYAALLVVMVIICIVNKDEYFGNSAFVRCSDAYKSGELSAYRTEMDNRITLLKASDGKYIEIPTIKADSFPFVKNDVTDDPNSFTNKAYESFYGVETIIGVE
;
A
#
# COMPACT_ATOMS: atom_id res chain seq x y z
N MET A 1 1.85 -1.92 -12.17
CA MET A 1 0.69 -1.79 -11.24
C MET A 1 0.42 -3.08 -10.50
N ALA A 2 0.23 -4.22 -11.18
CA ALA A 2 0.04 -5.53 -10.55
C ALA A 2 1.15 -5.88 -9.54
N HIS A 3 2.39 -5.52 -9.86
CA HIS A 3 3.56 -5.71 -9.01
C HIS A 3 3.55 -4.92 -7.70
N TYR A 4 2.64 -3.94 -7.55
CA TYR A 4 2.42 -3.23 -6.28
C TYR A 4 1.10 -3.63 -5.61
N THR A 5 0.03 -3.85 -6.39
CA THR A 5 -1.28 -4.20 -5.84
C THR A 5 -1.33 -5.60 -5.25
N ILE A 6 -0.70 -6.60 -5.89
CA ILE A 6 -0.67 -7.98 -5.37
C ILE A 6 0.05 -8.03 -4.01
N PRO A 7 1.24 -7.40 -3.83
CA PRO A 7 1.90 -7.36 -2.53
C PRO A 7 1.12 -6.59 -1.45
N PHE A 8 0.37 -5.54 -1.83
CA PHE A 8 -0.53 -4.85 -0.92
C PHE A 8 -1.61 -5.81 -0.36
N TRP A 9 -2.30 -6.55 -1.23
CA TRP A 9 -3.30 -7.52 -0.82
C TRP A 9 -2.70 -8.67 -0.01
N ALA A 10 -1.52 -9.17 -0.39
CA ALA A 10 -0.76 -10.14 0.40
C ALA A 10 -0.50 -9.64 1.83
N GLY A 11 -0.11 -8.37 1.98
CA GLY A 11 0.08 -7.74 3.29
C GLY A 11 -1.20 -7.71 4.13
N LEU A 12 -2.35 -7.41 3.52
CA LEU A 12 -3.65 -7.43 4.21
C LEU A 12 -4.05 -8.84 4.64
N ILE A 13 -3.83 -9.85 3.80
CA ILE A 13 -4.10 -11.24 4.13
C ILE A 13 -3.21 -11.71 5.28
N ALA A 14 -1.91 -11.37 5.24
CA ALA A 14 -0.98 -11.66 6.33
C ALA A 14 -1.40 -10.99 7.64
N LEU A 15 -1.78 -9.71 7.61
CA LEU A 15 -2.28 -8.99 8.79
C LEU A 15 -3.55 -9.64 9.35
N SER A 16 -4.53 -9.96 8.50
CA SER A 16 -5.77 -10.63 8.91
C SER A 16 -5.51 -11.98 9.56
N ALA A 17 -4.67 -12.81 8.94
CA ALA A 17 -4.31 -14.11 9.48
C ALA A 17 -3.51 -13.99 10.79
N ALA A 18 -2.62 -12.99 10.93
CA ALA A 18 -1.89 -12.74 12.17
C ALA A 18 -2.82 -12.34 13.33
N MET A 19 -3.82 -11.49 13.06
CA MET A 19 -4.87 -11.18 14.04
C MET A 19 -5.64 -12.44 14.46
N LYS A 20 -5.99 -13.33 13.52
CA LYS A 20 -6.69 -14.60 13.84
C LYS A 20 -5.82 -15.57 14.65
N VAL A 21 -4.52 -15.67 14.35
CA VAL A 21 -3.57 -16.47 15.15
C VAL A 21 -3.55 -16.01 16.61
N THR A 22 -3.47 -14.70 16.83
CA THR A 22 -3.44 -14.11 18.18
C THR A 22 -4.80 -14.18 18.88
N ALA A 23 -5.91 -14.12 18.14
CA ALA A 23 -7.27 -14.31 18.65
C ALA A 23 -7.55 -15.75 19.09
N GLY A 24 -6.85 -16.75 18.55
CA GLY A 24 -7.10 -18.17 18.85
C GLY A 24 -7.89 -18.91 17.77
N GLU A 25 -8.18 -18.25 16.64
CA GLU A 25 -9.04 -18.78 15.59
C GLU A 25 -8.23 -19.56 14.56
N HIS A 26 -8.62 -20.82 14.30
CA HIS A 26 -8.00 -21.70 13.28
C HIS A 26 -6.46 -21.58 13.20
N GLN A 27 -5.80 -21.55 14.36
CA GLN A 27 -4.43 -21.03 14.50
C GLN A 27 -3.42 -21.69 13.57
N LYS A 28 -3.52 -22.99 13.32
CA LYS A 28 -2.60 -23.72 12.43
C LYS A 28 -2.71 -23.23 10.98
N SER A 29 -3.94 -23.14 10.45
CA SER A 29 -4.17 -22.69 9.08
C SER A 29 -3.80 -21.22 8.91
N ASN A 30 -4.20 -20.36 9.85
CA ASN A 30 -3.84 -18.95 9.80
C ASN A 30 -2.32 -18.73 9.95
N PHE A 31 -1.63 -19.52 10.77
CA PHE A 31 -0.17 -19.45 10.86
C PHE A 31 0.51 -19.79 9.53
N ILE A 32 0.05 -20.84 8.84
CA ILE A 32 0.55 -21.20 7.50
C ILE A 32 0.31 -20.06 6.50
N ILE A 33 -0.87 -19.44 6.54
CA ILE A 33 -1.20 -18.28 5.70
C ILE A 33 -0.23 -17.12 5.96
N VAL A 34 -0.03 -16.73 7.22
CA VAL A 34 0.93 -15.67 7.58
C VAL A 34 2.33 -16.02 7.09
N LEU A 35 2.78 -17.27 7.31
CA LEU A 35 4.11 -17.72 6.90
C LEU A 35 4.32 -17.60 5.39
N ILE A 36 3.38 -18.09 4.58
CA ILE A 36 3.46 -18.03 3.11
C ILE A 36 3.51 -16.58 2.63
N PHE A 37 2.56 -15.75 3.07
CA PHE A 37 2.47 -14.38 2.58
C PHE A 37 3.62 -13.49 3.09
N MET A 38 4.06 -13.64 4.34
CA MET A 38 5.21 -12.89 4.86
C MET A 38 6.50 -13.26 4.13
N THR A 39 6.70 -14.54 3.80
CA THR A 39 7.85 -15.00 3.00
C THR A 39 7.82 -14.38 1.59
N TYR A 40 6.66 -14.41 0.92
CA TYR A 40 6.48 -13.78 -0.39
C TYR A 40 6.74 -12.26 -0.36
N ILE A 41 6.18 -11.57 0.65
CA ILE A 41 6.31 -10.12 0.81
C ILE A 41 7.77 -9.69 0.93
N GLY A 42 8.63 -10.50 1.57
CA GLY A 42 10.07 -10.25 1.63
C GLY A 42 10.71 -9.99 0.26
N GLY A 43 10.22 -10.61 -0.81
CA GLY A 43 10.72 -10.39 -2.17
C GLY A 43 9.92 -9.38 -3.00
N ALA A 44 8.81 -8.86 -2.49
CA ALA A 44 7.76 -8.25 -3.31
C ALA A 44 7.90 -6.72 -3.51
N GLY A 45 8.62 -6.04 -2.62
CA GLY A 45 8.89 -4.60 -2.70
C GLY A 45 8.84 -3.88 -1.35
N TYR A 46 9.40 -2.68 -1.28
CA TYR A 46 9.62 -2.01 0.00
C TYR A 46 8.35 -1.59 0.77
N PRO A 47 7.32 -0.93 0.16
CA PRO A 47 6.14 -0.51 0.94
C PRO A 47 5.37 -1.69 1.57
N PRO A 48 5.14 -2.82 0.87
CA PRO A 48 4.56 -4.02 1.46
C PRO A 48 5.36 -4.62 2.61
N ILE A 49 6.70 -4.66 2.51
CA ILE A 49 7.59 -5.14 3.58
C ILE A 49 7.44 -4.26 4.82
N ALA A 50 7.51 -2.94 4.64
CA ALA A 50 7.35 -1.99 5.73
C ALA A 50 5.96 -2.10 6.39
N PHE A 51 4.90 -2.18 5.57
CA PHE A 51 3.53 -2.34 6.06
C PHE A 51 3.32 -3.63 6.85
N ALA A 52 3.61 -4.78 6.23
CA ALA A 52 3.36 -6.08 6.82
C ALA A 52 4.29 -6.33 8.01
N GLY A 53 5.57 -5.95 7.89
CA GLY A 53 6.55 -6.03 8.96
C GLY A 53 6.10 -5.26 10.21
N LEU A 54 5.73 -3.98 10.06
CA LEU A 54 5.27 -3.17 11.19
C LEU A 54 3.95 -3.68 11.76
N THR A 55 2.93 -3.89 10.92
CA THR A 55 1.59 -4.25 11.40
C THR A 55 1.54 -5.64 12.04
N VAL A 56 2.24 -6.64 11.50
CA VAL A 56 2.35 -7.97 12.13
C VAL A 56 3.16 -7.89 13.42
N THR A 57 4.20 -7.06 13.48
CA THR A 57 4.94 -6.80 14.73
C THR A 57 4.04 -6.18 15.79
N LEU A 58 3.22 -5.18 15.43
CA LEU A 58 2.25 -4.57 16.35
C LEU A 58 1.22 -5.59 16.85
N VAL A 59 0.71 -6.47 15.97
CA VAL A 59 -0.20 -7.56 16.36
C VAL A 59 0.48 -8.57 17.30
N MET A 60 1.74 -8.93 17.01
CA MET A 60 2.54 -9.80 17.88
C MET A 60 2.71 -9.17 19.27
N LEU A 61 3.15 -7.92 19.34
CA LEU A 61 3.36 -7.20 20.60
C LEU A 61 2.05 -7.06 21.38
N ALA A 62 0.96 -6.65 20.73
CA ALA A 62 -0.35 -6.56 21.35
C ALA A 62 -0.81 -7.92 21.91
N GLY A 63 -0.64 -9.00 21.14
CA GLY A 63 -0.95 -10.35 21.59
C GLY A 63 -0.13 -10.77 22.82
N VAL A 64 1.18 -10.52 22.81
CA VAL A 64 2.07 -10.82 23.95
C VAL A 64 1.67 -10.03 25.19
N LEU A 65 1.42 -8.72 25.05
CA LEU A 65 0.96 -7.85 26.14
C LEU A 65 -0.40 -8.29 26.71
N CYS A 66 -1.26 -8.88 25.88
CA CYS A 66 -2.51 -9.50 26.31
C CYS A 66 -2.38 -10.95 26.80
N GLY A 67 -1.15 -11.45 27.04
CA GLY A 67 -0.90 -12.80 27.55
C GLY A 67 -1.13 -13.94 26.54
N LYS A 68 -1.31 -13.62 25.25
CA LYS A 68 -1.53 -14.62 24.19
C LYS A 68 -0.19 -15.25 23.80
N LYS A 69 0.21 -16.33 24.49
CA LYS A 69 1.50 -17.04 24.24
C LYS A 69 1.75 -17.38 22.76
N LYS A 70 0.70 -17.69 21.99
CA LYS A 70 0.80 -18.00 20.56
C LYS A 70 1.21 -16.81 19.69
N ALA A 71 1.10 -15.57 20.17
CA ALA A 71 1.57 -14.39 19.45
C ALA A 71 3.07 -14.48 19.11
N TRP A 72 3.88 -15.06 20.00
CA TRP A 72 5.31 -15.29 19.75
C TRP A 72 5.61 -16.12 18.51
N SER A 73 4.67 -16.96 18.04
CA SER A 73 4.88 -17.71 16.79
C SER A 73 5.05 -16.80 15.58
N LEU A 74 4.52 -15.58 15.60
CA LEU A 74 4.64 -14.60 14.51
C LEU A 74 6.09 -14.13 14.27
N ILE A 75 7.01 -14.40 15.20
CA ILE A 75 8.45 -14.16 14.98
C ILE A 75 8.98 -14.96 13.79
N ILE A 76 8.45 -16.18 13.55
CA ILE A 76 8.91 -17.05 12.47
C ILE A 76 8.56 -16.43 11.10
N PRO A 77 7.29 -16.07 10.79
CA PRO A 77 6.98 -15.32 9.57
C PRO A 77 7.75 -14.01 9.41
N LEU A 78 8.00 -13.27 10.49
CA LEU A 78 8.81 -12.04 10.44
C LEU A 78 10.26 -12.33 10.03
N ILE A 79 10.87 -13.39 10.58
CA ILE A 79 12.21 -13.84 10.19
C ILE A 79 12.22 -14.27 8.71
N CYS A 80 11.22 -15.04 8.26
CA CYS A 80 11.13 -15.47 6.86
C CYS A 80 10.98 -14.29 5.90
N MET A 81 10.20 -13.26 6.26
CA MET A 81 10.11 -12.01 5.50
C MET A 81 11.47 -11.32 5.41
N THR A 82 12.19 -11.20 6.52
CA THR A 82 13.53 -10.59 6.56
C THR A 82 14.53 -11.38 5.71
N ILE A 83 14.51 -12.71 5.77
CA ILE A 83 15.35 -13.57 4.92
C ILE A 83 15.01 -13.34 3.44
N GLY A 84 13.72 -13.34 3.08
CA GLY A 84 13.27 -13.05 1.72
C GLY A 84 13.73 -11.67 1.23
N PHE A 85 13.68 -10.67 2.11
CA PHE A 85 14.19 -9.33 1.84
C PHE A 85 15.70 -9.32 1.60
N ILE A 86 16.49 -9.97 2.45
CA ILE A 86 17.94 -10.05 2.29
C ILE A 86 18.32 -10.73 0.97
N ILE A 87 17.65 -11.84 0.62
CA ILE A 87 17.87 -12.54 -0.64
C ILE A 87 17.52 -11.63 -1.82
N SER A 88 16.37 -10.96 -1.77
CA SER A 88 15.92 -10.04 -2.81
C SER A 88 16.87 -8.86 -2.99
N ALA A 89 17.31 -8.23 -1.89
CA ALA A 89 18.23 -7.10 -1.91
C ALA A 89 19.61 -7.47 -2.46
N LYS A 90 20.08 -8.70 -2.18
CA LYS A 90 21.37 -9.21 -2.68
C LYS A 90 21.31 -9.80 -4.09
N ALA A 91 20.12 -9.95 -4.68
CA ALA A 91 20.01 -10.47 -6.03
C ALA A 91 20.73 -9.52 -7.02
N PRO A 92 21.52 -10.04 -7.99
CA PRO A 92 22.41 -9.24 -8.83
C PRO A 92 21.71 -8.04 -9.51
N GLY A 93 20.48 -8.24 -9.99
CA GLY A 93 19.69 -7.17 -10.60
C GLY A 93 19.25 -6.06 -9.63
N ASN A 94 18.99 -6.39 -8.37
CA ASN A 94 18.62 -5.39 -7.36
C ASN A 94 19.86 -4.71 -6.77
N ALA A 95 20.95 -5.45 -6.57
CA ALA A 95 22.22 -4.90 -6.12
C ALA A 95 22.79 -3.90 -7.15
N ALA A 96 22.70 -4.20 -8.46
CA ALA A 96 23.09 -3.28 -9.51
C ALA A 96 22.22 -2.01 -9.58
N ARG A 97 20.90 -2.15 -9.36
CA ARG A 97 19.95 -1.01 -9.31
C ARG A 97 20.14 -0.09 -8.12
N ALA A 98 20.74 -0.58 -7.04
CA ALA A 98 21.00 0.21 -5.84
C ALA A 98 22.17 1.20 -5.98
N GLY A 99 22.93 1.15 -7.09
CA GLY A 99 23.86 2.21 -7.49
C GLY A 99 25.13 2.43 -6.64
N GLY A 100 25.38 1.63 -5.60
CA GLY A 100 26.54 1.77 -4.72
C GLY A 100 26.21 1.40 -3.28
N SER A 101 27.22 1.34 -2.41
CA SER A 101 27.07 0.92 -1.00
C SER A 101 25.94 1.66 -0.29
N PHE A 102 24.94 0.91 0.18
CA PHE A 102 23.96 1.40 1.16
C PHE A 102 24.70 1.71 2.46
N ASP A 103 25.25 2.92 2.58
CA ASP A 103 25.89 3.34 3.83
C ASP A 103 24.81 3.62 4.86
N ILE A 104 24.63 2.66 5.76
CA ILE A 104 23.71 2.76 6.88
C ILE A 104 24.30 3.72 7.91
N THR A 105 23.97 4.99 7.80
CA THR A 105 24.34 6.03 8.77
C THR A 105 23.17 6.35 9.70
N THR A 106 23.46 6.63 10.97
CA THR A 106 22.44 7.06 11.93
C THR A 106 21.73 8.34 11.46
N GLU A 107 22.49 9.28 10.89
CA GLU A 107 21.95 10.53 10.33
C GLU A 107 21.03 10.28 9.14
N GLY A 108 21.39 9.35 8.24
CA GLY A 108 20.56 8.94 7.11
C GLY A 108 19.24 8.32 7.57
N ILE A 109 19.27 7.43 8.58
CA ILE A 109 18.06 6.85 9.16
C ILE A 109 17.16 7.93 9.76
N LEU A 110 17.70 8.82 10.59
CA LEU A 110 16.93 9.89 11.24
C LEU A 110 16.31 10.85 10.22
N THR A 111 17.07 11.20 9.18
CA THR A 111 16.61 12.07 8.10
C THR A 111 15.49 11.40 7.30
N ALA A 112 15.65 10.12 6.95
CA ALA A 112 14.62 9.37 6.24
C ALA A 112 13.32 9.25 7.05
N VAL A 113 13.41 8.98 8.36
CA VAL A 113 12.25 8.96 9.26
C VAL A 113 11.59 10.33 9.32
N SER A 114 12.35 11.40 9.54
CA SER A 114 11.82 12.77 9.60
C SER A 114 11.08 13.16 8.32
N ASN A 115 11.69 12.89 7.16
CA ASN A 115 11.10 13.20 5.86
C ASN A 115 9.85 12.35 5.58
N ALA A 116 9.85 11.06 5.95
CA ALA A 116 8.68 10.20 5.81
C ALA A 116 7.47 10.70 6.61
N PHE A 117 7.70 11.21 7.82
CA PHE A 117 6.64 11.79 8.65
C PHE A 117 6.13 13.12 8.12
N LYS A 118 7.03 14.00 7.63
CA LYS A 118 6.64 15.26 6.98
C LYS A 118 5.80 14.99 5.73
N ASP A 119 6.28 14.10 4.86
CA ASP A 119 5.61 13.70 3.63
C ASP A 119 4.26 13.02 3.91
N ALA A 120 4.14 12.17 4.93
CA ALA A 120 2.84 11.61 5.32
C ALA A 120 1.83 12.69 5.76
N LYS A 121 2.29 13.74 6.45
CA LYS A 121 1.47 14.87 6.87
C LYS A 121 1.06 15.72 5.66
N ASP A 122 2.01 16.08 4.81
CA ASP A 122 1.79 16.98 3.67
C ASP A 122 0.98 16.30 2.55
N ALA A 123 1.14 14.98 2.36
CA ALA A 123 0.40 14.23 1.35
C ALA A 123 -1.11 14.10 1.65
N GLY A 124 -1.57 14.42 2.87
CA GLY A 124 -2.99 14.32 3.24
C GLY A 124 -3.90 15.09 2.29
N ALA A 125 -3.56 16.34 1.97
CA ALA A 125 -4.35 17.17 1.06
C ALA A 125 -4.38 16.61 -0.38
N LEU A 126 -3.25 16.08 -0.85
CA LEU A 126 -3.16 15.41 -2.15
C LEU A 126 -4.05 14.17 -2.19
N HIS A 127 -4.02 13.32 -1.16
CA HIS A 127 -4.83 12.09 -1.09
C HIS A 127 -6.32 12.36 -1.07
N PHE A 128 -6.77 13.48 -0.47
CA PHE A 128 -8.16 13.94 -0.59
C PHE A 128 -8.56 14.28 -2.02
N GLY A 129 -7.62 14.75 -2.84
CA GLY A 129 -7.84 15.03 -4.26
C GLY A 129 -7.76 13.80 -5.17
N MET A 130 -7.15 12.70 -4.71
CA MET A 130 -7.03 11.43 -5.45
C MET A 130 -8.36 10.66 -5.49
N ILE A 131 -8.35 9.36 -5.84
CA ILE A 131 -9.51 8.50 -6.17
C ILE A 131 -10.70 8.68 -5.20
N LYS A 132 -11.55 9.66 -5.50
CA LYS A 132 -12.62 10.13 -4.61
C LYS A 132 -13.62 9.05 -4.18
N PRO A 133 -13.95 8.04 -5.02
CA PRO A 133 -14.87 6.97 -4.62
C PRO A 133 -14.44 6.19 -3.38
N LEU A 134 -13.12 6.02 -3.13
CA LEU A 134 -12.68 5.19 -1.99
C LEU A 134 -12.93 5.85 -0.63
N PHE A 135 -13.26 7.14 -0.56
CA PHE A 135 -13.73 7.78 0.68
C PHE A 135 -15.05 7.23 1.20
N ILE A 136 -15.81 6.51 0.36
CA ILE A 136 -16.99 5.76 0.80
C ILE A 136 -16.58 4.65 1.79
N LEU A 137 -15.36 4.13 1.74
CA LEU A 137 -14.93 3.04 2.61
C LEU A 137 -14.95 3.42 4.11
N PRO A 138 -14.30 4.51 4.57
CA PRO A 138 -14.46 5.00 5.95
C PRO A 138 -15.93 5.20 6.37
N VAL A 139 -16.78 5.71 5.46
CA VAL A 139 -18.20 5.93 5.73
C VAL A 139 -18.95 4.61 5.94
N VAL A 140 -18.75 3.63 5.05
CA VAL A 140 -19.31 2.28 5.17
C VAL A 140 -18.86 1.63 6.47
N VAL A 141 -17.58 1.79 6.83
CA VAL A 141 -17.01 1.25 8.08
C VAL A 141 -17.67 1.89 9.30
N ALA A 142 -17.80 3.22 9.34
CA ALA A 142 -18.47 3.92 10.42
C ALA A 142 -19.91 3.42 10.59
N LEU A 143 -20.68 3.35 9.49
CA LEU A 143 -22.06 2.89 9.49
C LEU A 143 -22.19 1.43 9.91
N THR A 144 -21.25 0.58 9.53
CA THR A 144 -21.19 -0.82 9.97
C THR A 144 -21.01 -0.92 11.48
N VAL A 145 -20.11 -0.11 12.06
CA VAL A 145 -19.89 -0.06 13.51
C VAL A 145 -21.11 0.49 14.24
N PHE A 146 -21.74 1.56 13.74
CA PHE A 146 -22.98 2.08 14.33
C PHE A 146 -24.16 1.11 14.22
N ALA A 147 -24.22 0.35 13.13
CA ALA A 147 -25.17 -0.73 12.97
C ALA A 147 -24.90 -1.84 14.00
N ASP A 148 -23.65 -2.19 14.29
CA ASP A 148 -23.31 -3.25 15.26
C ASP A 148 -23.38 -2.82 16.74
N ARG A 149 -23.92 -1.63 17.02
CA ARG A 149 -24.04 -1.05 18.36
C ARG A 149 -24.53 -2.03 19.43
N ASP A 150 -25.60 -2.76 19.16
CA ASP A 150 -26.23 -3.60 20.19
C ASP A 150 -25.30 -4.74 20.63
N ASN A 151 -24.56 -5.32 19.68
CA ASN A 151 -23.56 -6.36 19.97
C ASN A 151 -22.37 -5.76 20.74
N ILE A 152 -21.90 -4.57 20.33
CA ILE A 152 -20.81 -3.86 21.02
C ILE A 152 -21.18 -3.58 22.48
N VAL A 153 -22.38 -3.02 22.73
CA VAL A 153 -22.84 -2.65 24.07
C VAL A 153 -23.15 -3.89 24.92
N SER A 154 -23.69 -4.97 24.33
CA SER A 154 -24.01 -6.20 25.06
C SER A 154 -22.78 -6.99 25.49
N GLY A 155 -21.69 -6.92 24.72
CA GLY A 155 -20.42 -7.58 25.03
C GLY A 155 -19.59 -6.86 26.09
N GLU A 156 -19.90 -5.61 26.43
CA GLU A 156 -19.17 -4.87 27.45
C GLU A 156 -19.61 -5.26 28.86
N LYS A 157 -18.73 -5.99 29.55
CA LYS A 157 -18.81 -6.19 31.00
C LYS A 157 -18.53 -4.85 31.69
N LYS A 158 -19.56 -4.01 31.87
CA LYS A 158 -19.53 -2.69 32.53
C LYS A 158 -18.30 -1.84 32.15
N PRO A 159 -18.43 -0.88 31.22
CA PRO A 159 -17.30 -0.01 30.84
C PRO A 159 -16.73 0.84 31.99
N PHE A 160 -17.43 0.88 33.14
CA PHE A 160 -17.10 1.71 34.28
C PHE A 160 -17.07 0.89 35.57
N GLY A 161 -15.94 0.24 35.81
CA GLY A 161 -15.45 -0.01 37.17
C GLY A 161 -14.76 1.27 37.64
N LEU A 162 -15.20 1.80 38.76
CA LEU A 162 -14.79 3.07 39.38
C LEU A 162 -13.36 3.00 39.96
N SER A 163 -12.38 2.44 39.24
CA SER A 163 -10.97 2.54 39.62
C SER A 163 -10.34 3.67 38.82
N ALA A 164 -10.27 4.85 39.42
CA ALA A 164 -9.48 5.97 38.91
C ALA A 164 -8.04 5.48 38.66
N GLY A 165 -7.60 5.50 37.40
CA GLY A 165 -6.29 4.98 37.01
C GLY A 165 -6.03 5.06 35.50
N ALA A 166 -4.86 4.59 35.08
CA ALA A 166 -4.36 4.66 33.70
C ALA A 166 -5.34 4.10 32.64
N GLY A 167 -6.15 3.10 32.99
CA GLY A 167 -7.15 2.52 32.08
C GLY A 167 -8.23 3.50 31.63
N GLN A 168 -8.63 4.46 32.49
CA GLN A 168 -9.62 5.47 32.15
C GLN A 168 -9.02 6.52 31.20
N ILE A 169 -7.77 6.93 31.44
CA ILE A 169 -7.04 7.85 30.55
C ILE A 169 -6.88 7.23 29.16
N ILE A 170 -6.47 5.95 29.09
CA ILE A 170 -6.32 5.22 27.82
C ILE A 170 -7.65 5.14 27.07
N PHE A 171 -8.77 4.94 27.77
CA PHE A 171 -10.10 4.93 27.14
C PHE A 171 -10.43 6.28 26.49
N TRP A 172 -10.25 7.40 27.20
CA TRP A 172 -10.55 8.73 26.67
C TRP A 172 -9.62 9.12 25.52
N LEU A 173 -8.35 8.68 25.57
CA LEU A 173 -7.37 8.93 24.52
C LEU A 173 -7.41 7.89 23.39
N LYS A 174 -8.28 6.89 23.44
CA LYS A 174 -8.33 5.77 22.47
C LYS A 174 -8.40 6.23 21.02
N PRO A 175 -9.22 7.23 20.60
CA PRO A 175 -9.19 7.75 19.24
C PRO A 175 -7.87 8.43 18.87
N LEU A 176 -7.25 9.17 19.80
CA LEU A 176 -5.98 9.85 19.57
C LEU A 176 -4.82 8.86 19.44
N ILE A 177 -4.76 7.85 20.33
CA ILE A 177 -3.78 6.77 20.27
C ILE A 177 -3.94 5.98 18.96
N ALA A 178 -5.17 5.65 18.59
CA ALA A 178 -5.45 4.96 17.32
C ALA A 178 -5.03 5.79 16.12
N GLY A 179 -5.32 7.10 16.13
CA GLY A 179 -4.89 8.03 15.08
C GLY A 179 -3.37 8.11 14.98
N ALA A 180 -2.66 8.20 16.10
CA ALA A 180 -1.20 8.21 16.13
C ALA A 180 -0.59 6.91 15.58
N VAL A 181 -1.14 5.75 15.94
CA VAL A 181 -0.70 4.45 15.39
C VAL A 181 -0.97 4.37 13.87
N CYS A 182 -2.17 4.75 13.43
CA CYS A 182 -2.55 4.74 12.01
C CYS A 182 -1.67 5.69 11.18
N PHE A 183 -1.39 6.88 11.71
CA PHE A 183 -0.47 7.84 11.10
C PHE A 183 0.96 7.29 11.06
N THR A 184 1.43 6.68 12.14
CA THR A 184 2.76 6.04 12.20
C THR A 184 2.91 4.96 11.14
N VAL A 185 1.90 4.09 10.96
CA VAL A 185 1.91 3.09 9.88
C VAL A 185 2.00 3.75 8.51
N THR A 186 1.23 4.82 8.29
CA THR A 186 1.23 5.56 7.03
C THR A 186 2.56 6.27 6.73
N ALA A 187 3.25 6.75 7.76
CA ALA A 187 4.59 7.31 7.62
C ALA A 187 5.64 6.20 7.43
N PHE A 188 5.54 5.09 8.17
CA PHE A 188 6.51 4.02 8.15
C PHE A 188 6.64 3.36 6.77
N VAL A 189 5.53 3.18 6.05
CA VAL A 189 5.55 2.63 4.68
C VAL A 189 6.32 3.50 3.68
N ARG A 190 6.55 4.79 4.00
CA ARG A 190 7.29 5.75 3.19
C ARG A 190 8.78 5.80 3.52
N ILE A 191 9.22 5.30 4.68
CA ILE A 191 10.63 5.34 5.08
C ILE A 191 11.56 4.75 4.02
N PRO A 192 11.25 3.58 3.40
CA PRO A 192 12.12 3.04 2.37
C PRO A 192 12.30 3.97 1.17
N LEU A 193 11.31 4.80 0.84
CA LEU A 193 11.41 5.78 -0.24
C LEU A 193 12.53 6.80 0.06
N PHE A 194 12.53 7.36 1.26
CA PHE A 194 13.50 8.38 1.67
C PHE A 194 14.86 7.81 2.06
N TYR A 195 14.92 6.50 2.31
CA TYR A 195 16.16 5.82 2.65
C TYR A 195 16.88 5.26 1.42
N ALA A 196 16.14 4.71 0.45
CA ALA A 196 16.70 4.12 -0.76
C ALA A 196 16.87 5.14 -1.90
N LEU A 197 16.26 6.32 -1.81
CA LEU A 197 16.42 7.39 -2.79
C LEU A 197 16.95 8.63 -2.08
N LEU A 198 18.05 9.18 -2.61
CA LEU A 198 18.59 10.49 -2.27
C LEU A 198 17.58 11.57 -2.68
N TYR A 199 16.52 11.73 -1.88
CA TYR A 199 15.52 12.77 -2.11
C TYR A 199 16.23 14.15 -2.15
N PRO A 200 15.93 15.04 -3.14
CA PRO A 200 14.87 14.93 -4.13
C PRO A 200 15.19 13.88 -5.20
N VAL A 201 14.20 13.04 -5.48
CA VAL A 201 14.31 11.96 -6.46
C VAL A 201 14.69 12.56 -7.81
N GLN A 202 15.94 12.35 -8.24
CA GLN A 202 16.42 12.76 -9.56
C GLN A 202 15.86 11.86 -10.67
N ASP A 203 15.57 10.58 -10.38
CA ASP A 203 15.02 9.62 -11.33
C ASP A 203 13.68 9.03 -10.88
N GLY A 204 12.62 9.33 -11.65
CA GLY A 204 11.21 9.17 -11.31
C GLY A 204 10.83 7.94 -10.46
N ILE A 205 10.21 8.21 -9.30
CA ILE A 205 9.48 7.19 -8.54
C ILE A 205 8.42 6.61 -9.46
N SER A 206 8.38 5.28 -9.59
CA SER A 206 7.28 4.62 -10.28
C SER A 206 5.94 5.05 -9.65
N SER A 207 5.04 5.62 -10.44
CA SER A 207 3.71 6.10 -10.02
C SER A 207 2.91 5.08 -9.20
N GLY A 208 3.17 3.79 -9.37
CA GLY A 208 2.58 2.73 -8.55
C GLY A 208 2.90 2.83 -7.04
N VAL A 209 4.06 3.37 -6.65
CA VAL A 209 4.41 3.58 -5.22
C VAL A 209 3.52 4.66 -4.60
N VAL A 210 3.26 5.74 -5.33
CA VAL A 210 2.37 6.83 -4.87
C VAL A 210 0.95 6.29 -4.64
N VAL A 211 0.45 5.47 -5.56
CA VAL A 211 -0.87 4.82 -5.42
C VAL A 211 -0.91 3.85 -4.24
N MET A 212 0.19 3.14 -3.94
CA MET A 212 0.26 2.30 -2.73
C MET A 212 0.18 3.13 -1.45
N HIS A 213 0.90 4.25 -1.37
CA HIS A 213 0.81 5.15 -0.22
C HIS A 213 -0.61 5.66 -0.01
N TYR A 214 -1.34 5.95 -1.09
CA TYR A 214 -2.76 6.29 -1.04
C TYR A 214 -3.62 5.14 -0.50
N PHE A 215 -3.40 3.89 -0.95
CA PHE A 215 -4.13 2.73 -0.43
C PHE A 215 -3.86 2.43 1.05
N TYR A 216 -2.62 2.59 1.52
CA TYR A 216 -2.31 2.49 2.95
C TYR A 216 -2.98 3.61 3.74
N TRP A 217 -2.98 4.83 3.22
CA TRP A 217 -3.62 5.97 3.87
C TRP A 217 -5.14 5.77 4.01
N ILE A 218 -5.86 5.38 2.95
CA ILE A 218 -7.32 5.16 3.03
C ILE A 218 -7.68 3.97 3.93
N LEU A 219 -6.83 2.93 3.94
CA LEU A 219 -6.97 1.79 4.85
C LEU A 219 -6.81 2.24 6.31
N MET A 220 -5.74 2.98 6.62
CA MET A 220 -5.48 3.48 7.97
C MET A 220 -6.55 4.49 8.43
N LEU A 221 -7.07 5.33 7.53
CA LEU A 221 -8.21 6.19 7.79
C LEU A 221 -9.47 5.36 8.14
N SER A 222 -9.69 4.26 7.42
CA SER A 222 -10.82 3.35 7.69
C SER A 222 -10.68 2.65 9.04
N VAL A 223 -9.47 2.19 9.40
CA VAL A 223 -9.19 1.59 10.72
C VAL A 223 -9.40 2.61 11.84
N TRP A 224 -8.86 3.82 11.68
CA TRP A 224 -9.04 4.90 12.66
C TRP A 224 -10.52 5.27 12.82
N THR A 225 -11.26 5.31 11.71
CA THR A 225 -12.71 5.54 11.71
C THR A 225 -13.46 4.43 12.46
N ALA A 226 -13.12 3.15 12.24
CA ALA A 226 -13.73 2.04 12.95
C ALA A 226 -13.57 2.16 14.48
N ILE A 227 -12.34 2.45 14.93
CA ILE A 227 -12.00 2.56 16.35
C ILE A 227 -12.71 3.77 16.97
N THR A 228 -12.71 4.91 16.26
CA THR A 228 -13.36 6.14 16.72
C THR A 228 -14.87 5.98 16.78
N ALA A 229 -15.50 5.39 15.75
CA ALA A 229 -16.93 5.10 15.74
C ALA A 229 -17.32 4.15 16.89
N LYS A 230 -16.51 3.12 17.15
CA LYS A 230 -16.73 2.20 18.28
C LYS A 230 -16.67 2.95 19.61
N TRP A 231 -15.67 3.80 19.79
CA TRP A 231 -15.52 4.62 20.99
C TRP A 231 -16.70 5.58 21.20
N ILE A 232 -17.23 6.20 20.13
CA ILE A 232 -18.45 7.02 20.20
C ILE A 232 -19.65 6.17 20.65
N VAL A 233 -19.79 4.95 20.13
CA VAL A 233 -20.84 4.01 20.53
C VAL A 233 -20.72 3.65 22.02
N GLU A 234 -19.51 3.32 22.50
CA GLU A 234 -19.21 3.00 23.90
C GLU A 234 -19.56 4.19 24.82
N ILE A 235 -19.14 5.42 24.47
CA ILE A 235 -19.43 6.65 25.24
C ILE A 235 -20.92 6.98 25.27
N THR A 236 -21.59 6.93 24.13
CA THR A 236 -23.03 7.27 24.06
C THR A 236 -23.84 6.27 24.86
N ALA A 237 -23.51 4.98 24.82
CA ALA A 237 -24.14 3.98 25.68
C ALA A 237 -23.90 4.27 27.18
N PHE A 238 -22.70 4.72 27.54
CA PHE A 238 -22.36 5.08 28.92
C PHE A 238 -23.12 6.33 29.41
N ILE A 239 -23.09 7.44 28.67
CA ILE A 239 -23.68 8.73 29.08
C ILE A 239 -25.19 8.62 29.19
N PHE A 240 -25.85 7.98 28.21
CA PHE A 240 -27.30 7.97 28.14
C PHE A 240 -27.98 6.88 28.98
N ARG A 241 -27.22 6.00 29.68
CA ARG A 241 -27.67 4.99 30.69
C ARG A 241 -29.05 4.36 30.47
N LYS A 242 -29.49 4.17 29.22
CA LYS A 242 -30.82 3.62 28.95
C LYS A 242 -30.75 2.09 28.99
N ARG A 243 -31.34 1.53 30.06
CA ARG A 243 -31.64 0.11 30.26
C ARG A 243 -32.70 -0.43 29.29
N SER A 244 -33.29 0.43 28.45
CA SER A 244 -34.27 0.03 27.44
C SER A 244 -33.55 -0.65 26.29
N LYS A 245 -33.97 -1.88 25.94
CA LYS A 245 -33.52 -2.64 24.77
C LYS A 245 -33.29 -1.69 23.59
N PRO A 246 -32.04 -1.45 23.17
CA PRO A 246 -31.80 -0.61 22.03
C PRO A 246 -32.14 -1.46 20.81
N ASP A 247 -33.20 -1.09 20.09
CA ASP A 247 -33.18 -1.32 18.66
C ASP A 247 -31.96 -0.53 18.15
N GLY A 248 -31.00 -1.19 17.51
CA GLY A 248 -29.82 -0.54 16.98
C GLY A 248 -30.16 0.76 16.25
N LEU A 249 -29.26 1.75 16.32
CA LEU A 249 -29.48 3.10 15.76
C LEU A 249 -29.96 3.05 14.30
N ILE A 250 -29.54 2.00 13.58
CA ILE A 250 -30.05 1.59 12.27
C ILE A 250 -30.69 0.20 12.41
N LYS A 251 -32.03 0.14 12.24
CA LYS A 251 -32.79 -1.13 12.21
C LYS A 251 -32.22 -2.08 11.16
N LYS A 252 -32.18 -3.39 11.45
CA LYS A 252 -31.60 -4.44 10.59
C LYS A 252 -32.12 -4.36 9.14
N ASN A 253 -33.40 -4.07 8.96
CA ASN A 253 -34.06 -3.98 7.65
C ASN A 253 -33.65 -2.71 6.85
N ILE A 254 -33.12 -1.69 7.51
CA ILE A 254 -32.67 -0.43 6.88
C ILE A 254 -31.19 -0.53 6.47
N ARG A 255 -30.39 -1.37 7.14
CA ARG A 255 -28.94 -1.53 6.88
C ARG A 255 -28.66 -1.92 5.42
N GLY A 256 -29.39 -2.91 4.91
CA GLY A 256 -29.26 -3.34 3.51
C GLY A 256 -29.55 -2.20 2.53
N GLY A 257 -30.57 -1.38 2.82
CA GLY A 257 -30.91 -0.20 2.04
C GLY A 257 -29.82 0.87 2.05
N ILE A 258 -29.19 1.13 3.21
CA ILE A 258 -28.07 2.08 3.30
C ILE A 258 -26.86 1.60 2.52
N TYR A 259 -26.47 0.33 2.64
CA TYR A 259 -25.34 -0.21 1.87
C TYR A 259 -25.62 -0.21 0.37
N ALA A 260 -26.85 -0.55 -0.04
CA ALA A 260 -27.27 -0.47 -1.44
C ALA A 260 -27.22 0.98 -1.94
N ALA A 261 -27.71 1.95 -1.15
CA ALA A 261 -27.65 3.36 -1.52
C ALA A 261 -26.21 3.87 -1.67
N LEU A 262 -25.31 3.50 -0.75
CA LEU A 262 -23.89 3.85 -0.85
C LEU A 262 -23.21 3.21 -2.06
N LEU A 263 -23.55 1.96 -2.38
CA LEU A 263 -23.07 1.31 -3.59
C LEU A 263 -23.56 2.04 -4.85
N VAL A 264 -24.84 2.43 -4.89
CA VAL A 264 -25.41 3.22 -5.99
C VAL A 264 -24.70 4.56 -6.12
N VAL A 265 -24.47 5.28 -5.01
CA VAL A 265 -23.71 6.53 -5.00
C VAL A 265 -22.29 6.31 -5.53
N MET A 266 -21.60 5.25 -5.09
CA MET A 266 -20.27 4.90 -5.59
C MET A 266 -20.28 4.67 -7.11
N VAL A 267 -21.25 3.91 -7.61
CA VAL A 267 -21.41 3.62 -9.04
C VAL A 267 -21.67 4.92 -9.82
N ILE A 268 -22.54 5.80 -9.31
CA ILE A 268 -22.82 7.11 -9.94
C ILE A 268 -21.54 7.95 -10.01
N ILE A 269 -20.76 8.05 -8.93
CA ILE A 269 -19.49 8.79 -8.93
C ILE A 269 -18.53 8.21 -9.98
N CYS A 270 -18.43 6.87 -10.06
CA CYS A 270 -17.60 6.19 -11.06
C CYS A 270 -18.05 6.45 -12.50
N ILE A 271 -19.37 6.52 -12.77
CA ILE A 271 -19.92 6.81 -14.10
C ILE A 271 -19.68 8.27 -14.48
N VAL A 272 -19.95 9.21 -13.56
CA VAL A 272 -19.77 10.66 -13.81
C VAL A 272 -18.30 11.00 -14.09
N ASN A 273 -17.37 10.35 -13.40
CA ASN A 273 -15.93 10.57 -13.56
C ASN A 273 -15.25 9.45 -14.36
N LYS A 274 -15.98 8.80 -15.28
CA LYS A 274 -15.48 7.61 -15.99
C LYS A 274 -14.19 7.86 -16.76
N ASP A 275 -14.02 9.05 -17.34
CA ASP A 275 -12.86 9.37 -18.17
C ASP A 275 -11.62 9.58 -17.30
N GLU A 276 -11.79 10.17 -16.12
CA GLU A 276 -10.73 10.33 -15.11
C GLU A 276 -10.28 8.98 -14.54
N TYR A 277 -11.23 8.08 -14.20
CA TYR A 277 -10.91 6.83 -13.51
C TYR A 277 -10.60 5.65 -14.45
N PHE A 278 -11.25 5.58 -15.61
CA PHE A 278 -11.15 4.45 -16.52
C PHE A 278 -10.61 4.82 -17.91
N GLY A 279 -10.75 6.08 -18.34
CA GLY A 279 -10.32 6.54 -19.66
C GLY A 279 -8.83 6.29 -19.92
N ASN A 280 -7.99 6.48 -18.89
CA ASN A 280 -6.55 6.21 -18.95
C ASN A 280 -6.14 4.83 -18.42
N SER A 281 -7.09 3.90 -18.23
CA SER A 281 -6.76 2.56 -17.76
C SER A 281 -5.90 1.81 -18.78
N ALA A 282 -5.03 0.92 -18.30
CA ALA A 282 -4.20 0.09 -19.18
C ALA A 282 -5.06 -0.70 -20.20
N PHE A 283 -6.24 -1.16 -19.79
CA PHE A 283 -7.16 -1.86 -20.68
C PHE A 283 -7.67 -0.98 -21.81
N VAL A 284 -8.18 0.22 -21.49
CA VAL A 284 -8.71 1.16 -22.49
C VAL A 284 -7.58 1.58 -23.44
N ARG A 285 -6.43 1.99 -22.89
CA ARG A 285 -5.30 2.44 -23.72
C ARG A 285 -4.73 1.33 -24.61
N CYS A 286 -4.64 0.08 -24.12
CA CYS A 286 -4.27 -1.04 -24.98
C CYS A 286 -5.32 -1.32 -26.06
N SER A 287 -6.61 -1.20 -25.74
CA SER A 287 -7.69 -1.41 -26.71
C SER A 287 -7.67 -0.33 -27.80
N ASP A 288 -7.45 0.92 -27.42
CA ASP A 288 -7.40 2.06 -28.33
C ASP A 288 -6.17 1.96 -29.24
N ALA A 289 -4.99 1.66 -28.69
CA ALA A 289 -3.77 1.45 -29.47
C ALA A 289 -3.85 0.23 -30.42
N TYR A 290 -4.60 -0.81 -30.05
CA TYR A 290 -4.87 -1.93 -30.95
C TYR A 290 -5.77 -1.50 -32.11
N LYS A 291 -6.85 -0.76 -31.82
CA LYS A 291 -7.82 -0.31 -32.83
C LYS A 291 -7.26 0.76 -33.77
N SER A 292 -6.40 1.64 -33.26
CA SER A 292 -5.77 2.73 -34.05
C SER A 292 -4.66 2.23 -34.97
N GLY A 293 -4.18 0.99 -34.80
CA GLY A 293 -3.03 0.45 -35.52
C GLY A 293 -1.67 0.85 -34.93
N GLU A 294 -1.65 1.65 -33.88
CA GLU A 294 -0.44 2.09 -33.17
C GLU A 294 0.40 0.92 -32.66
N LEU A 295 -0.25 -0.15 -32.16
CA LEU A 295 0.46 -1.36 -31.74
C LEU A 295 1.20 -2.05 -32.89
N SER A 296 0.64 -2.00 -34.11
CA SER A 296 1.30 -2.56 -35.29
C SER A 296 2.49 -1.71 -35.71
N ALA A 297 2.36 -0.38 -35.67
CA ALA A 297 3.45 0.54 -35.94
C ALA A 297 4.60 0.36 -34.94
N TYR A 298 4.27 0.30 -33.65
CA TYR A 298 5.22 0.02 -32.56
C TYR A 298 5.97 -1.30 -32.77
N ARG A 299 5.26 -2.36 -33.20
CA ARG A 299 5.90 -3.65 -33.51
C ARG A 299 6.93 -3.51 -34.63
N THR A 300 6.58 -2.82 -35.71
CA THR A 300 7.51 -2.59 -36.83
C THR A 300 8.73 -1.78 -36.39
N GLU A 301 8.55 -0.72 -35.61
CA GLU A 301 9.65 0.08 -35.06
C GLU A 301 10.56 -0.77 -34.15
N MET A 302 9.99 -1.62 -33.29
CA MET A 302 10.76 -2.50 -32.42
C MET A 302 11.50 -3.60 -33.21
N ASP A 303 10.87 -4.21 -34.22
CA ASP A 303 11.50 -5.22 -35.07
C ASP A 303 12.69 -4.62 -35.86
N ASN A 304 12.55 -3.39 -36.36
CA ASN A 304 13.63 -2.65 -37.02
C ASN A 304 14.77 -2.34 -36.05
N ARG A 305 14.44 -1.88 -34.84
CA ARG A 305 15.43 -1.63 -33.78
C ARG A 305 16.20 -2.89 -33.38
N ILE A 306 15.50 -4.01 -33.17
CA ILE A 306 16.14 -5.30 -32.84
C ILE A 306 17.08 -5.72 -33.98
N THR A 307 16.70 -5.48 -35.23
CA THR A 307 17.55 -5.76 -36.39
C THR A 307 18.82 -4.93 -36.36
N LEU A 308 18.71 -3.62 -36.11
CA LEU A 308 19.86 -2.71 -35.98
C LEU A 308 20.79 -3.14 -34.84
N LEU A 309 20.23 -3.42 -33.65
CA LEU A 309 20.99 -3.87 -32.49
C LEU A 309 21.74 -5.19 -32.74
N LYS A 310 21.12 -6.14 -33.45
CA LYS A 310 21.75 -7.42 -33.81
C LYS A 310 22.83 -7.29 -34.89
N ALA A 311 22.73 -6.27 -35.74
CA ALA A 311 23.70 -5.99 -36.79
C ALA A 311 24.90 -5.14 -36.28
N SER A 312 24.84 -4.64 -35.04
CA SER A 312 25.88 -3.82 -34.43
C SER A 312 27.21 -4.58 -34.34
N ASP A 313 28.31 -3.84 -34.51
CA ASP A 313 29.67 -4.33 -34.22
C ASP A 313 30.01 -4.26 -32.72
N GLY A 314 29.05 -3.85 -31.89
CA GLY A 314 29.16 -3.77 -30.44
C GLY A 314 29.82 -2.51 -29.92
N LYS A 315 30.24 -1.56 -30.78
CA LYS A 315 30.92 -0.34 -30.33
C LYS A 315 29.95 0.82 -30.18
N TYR A 316 29.46 1.35 -31.29
CA TYR A 316 28.62 2.55 -31.28
C TYR A 316 27.42 2.34 -32.19
N ILE A 317 26.23 2.64 -31.68
CA ILE A 317 25.01 2.55 -32.46
C ILE A 317 24.07 3.71 -32.14
N GLU A 318 23.53 4.30 -33.20
CA GLU A 318 22.43 5.25 -33.15
C GLU A 318 21.14 4.50 -33.39
N ILE A 319 20.16 4.73 -32.52
CA ILE A 319 18.88 4.05 -32.57
C ILE A 319 17.77 5.10 -32.68
N PRO A 320 16.92 5.03 -33.71
CA PRO A 320 15.75 5.89 -33.79
C PRO A 320 14.87 5.72 -32.55
N THR A 321 14.52 6.83 -31.90
CA THR A 321 13.59 6.85 -30.77
C THR A 321 12.20 6.41 -31.24
N ILE A 322 11.51 5.66 -30.41
CA ILE A 322 10.13 5.25 -30.64
C ILE A 322 9.24 6.41 -30.24
N LYS A 323 8.21 6.68 -31.05
CA LYS A 323 7.32 7.82 -30.83
C LYS A 323 6.75 7.83 -29.41
N ALA A 324 6.95 8.96 -28.73
CA ALA A 324 6.81 9.14 -27.28
C ALA A 324 5.41 8.86 -26.68
N ASP A 325 4.35 8.81 -27.48
CA ASP A 325 2.97 8.59 -26.99
C ASP A 325 2.54 7.12 -26.89
N SER A 326 3.43 6.18 -27.22
CA SER A 326 3.16 4.72 -27.24
C SER A 326 2.99 4.07 -25.85
N PHE A 327 2.65 4.82 -24.80
CA PHE A 327 2.28 4.22 -23.50
C PHE A 327 1.07 3.28 -23.76
N PRO A 328 0.93 2.09 -23.14
CA PRO A 328 1.75 1.50 -22.10
C PRO A 328 2.94 0.67 -22.61
N PHE A 329 3.22 0.68 -23.91
CA PHE A 329 4.20 -0.20 -24.55
C PHE A 329 5.62 0.35 -24.48
N VAL A 330 5.78 1.66 -24.61
CA VAL A 330 7.06 2.34 -24.38
C VAL A 330 7.06 2.97 -23.00
N LYS A 331 8.01 2.56 -22.17
CA LYS A 331 8.36 3.27 -20.95
C LYS A 331 9.87 3.30 -20.85
N ASN A 332 10.42 4.52 -20.78
CA ASN A 332 11.86 4.80 -20.75
C ASN A 332 12.52 4.30 -22.03
N ASP A 333 12.40 5.09 -23.11
CA ASP A 333 13.14 4.84 -24.33
C ASP A 333 14.56 5.43 -24.28
N VAL A 334 15.42 5.03 -25.22
CA VAL A 334 16.75 5.61 -25.41
C VAL A 334 16.66 7.12 -25.64
N THR A 335 17.63 7.85 -25.13
CA THR A 335 17.71 9.32 -25.18
C THR A 335 18.94 9.76 -25.96
N ASP A 336 19.00 11.03 -26.31
CA ASP A 336 20.19 11.67 -26.87
C ASP A 336 21.35 11.77 -25.84
N ASP A 337 21.05 11.80 -24.53
CA ASP A 337 22.06 11.74 -23.47
C ASP A 337 22.70 10.33 -23.36
N PRO A 338 23.99 10.15 -23.69
CA PRO A 338 24.69 8.86 -23.63
C PRO A 338 24.87 8.32 -22.21
N ASN A 339 24.72 9.18 -21.19
CA ASN A 339 24.85 8.80 -19.78
C ASN A 339 23.50 8.51 -19.12
N SER A 340 22.39 8.58 -19.87
CA SER A 340 21.08 8.29 -19.32
C SER A 340 21.01 6.84 -18.83
N PHE A 341 20.27 6.64 -17.73
CA PHE A 341 20.05 5.30 -17.17
C PHE A 341 19.53 4.32 -18.24
N THR A 342 18.63 4.78 -19.11
CA THR A 342 18.05 3.95 -20.15
C THR A 342 19.11 3.50 -21.15
N ASN A 343 19.94 4.41 -21.65
CA ASN A 343 20.96 4.06 -22.64
C ASN A 343 21.95 3.04 -22.07
N LYS A 344 22.42 3.25 -20.84
CA LYS A 344 23.31 2.32 -20.13
C LYS A 344 22.67 0.95 -19.91
N ALA A 345 21.36 0.90 -19.63
CA ALA A 345 20.63 -0.36 -19.50
C ALA A 345 20.53 -1.12 -20.83
N TYR A 346 20.30 -0.41 -21.94
CA TYR A 346 20.31 -1.01 -23.28
C TYR A 346 21.72 -1.49 -23.68
N GLU A 347 22.75 -0.69 -23.45
CA GLU A 347 24.16 -1.03 -23.69
C GLU A 347 24.54 -2.33 -22.98
N SER A 348 24.23 -2.41 -21.68
CA SER A 348 24.51 -3.61 -20.87
C SER A 348 23.71 -4.83 -21.31
N PHE A 349 22.48 -4.65 -21.78
CA PHE A 349 21.62 -5.79 -22.18
C PHE A 349 22.02 -6.35 -23.54
N TYR A 350 22.34 -5.47 -24.50
CA TYR A 350 22.69 -5.85 -25.88
C TYR A 350 24.19 -6.04 -26.10
N GLY A 351 25.04 -5.70 -25.12
CA GLY A 351 26.48 -5.84 -25.22
C GLY A 351 27.12 -4.81 -26.16
N VAL A 352 26.64 -3.57 -26.12
CA VAL A 352 27.12 -2.46 -26.95
C VAL A 352 27.82 -1.44 -26.06
N GLU A 353 28.98 -0.91 -26.47
CA GLU A 353 29.76 0.05 -25.68
C GLU A 353 29.08 1.42 -25.55
N THR A 354 28.39 1.88 -26.59
CA THR A 354 27.66 3.16 -26.58
C THR A 354 26.39 3.11 -27.44
N ILE A 355 25.26 3.52 -26.85
CA ILE A 355 23.97 3.68 -27.53
C ILE A 355 23.50 5.13 -27.36
N ILE A 356 23.06 5.75 -28.46
CA ILE A 356 22.43 7.07 -28.45
C ILE A 356 21.10 7.01 -29.21
N GLY A 357 20.08 7.65 -28.65
CA GLY A 357 18.78 7.85 -29.28
C GLY A 357 18.81 9.02 -30.27
N VAL A 358 18.27 8.83 -31.47
CA VAL A 358 18.10 9.88 -32.49
C VAL A 358 16.63 10.02 -32.88
N GLU A 359 16.17 11.23 -33.21
CA GLU A 359 14.79 11.47 -33.67
C GLU A 359 14.55 11.04 -35.12
#